data_AF-A0A2H9SGF0-F1
#
_entry.id   AF-A0A2H9SGF0-F1
#
_cell.length_a   1.000
_cell.length_b   1.000
_cell.length_c   1.000
_cell.angle_alpha   90.00
_cell.angle_beta   90.00
_cell.angle_gamma   90.00
#
_symmetry.space_group_name_H-M   'P 1'
#
loop_
_entity.id
_entity.type
_entity.pdbx_description
1 polymer ?
#
loop_
_entity_poly.entity_id
_entity_poly.type
_entity_poly.pdbx_seq_one_letter_code
_entity_poly.pdbx_strand_id
1 'polypeptide(L)'
;MTQFFKNLSQHYADTATAYIIQQLQDRDHQWVTTHAEVNLILVLIGKLRTDYAKNTIFTKAILEEMLKGGHIQFEDDGAFYEELLLNFKEHLQTRSSSHQSCKQQYSFSGPVVKELLMGVSNKNGRKTTWIQLEKNNTKTIIDFILHIIDYLQYKLTGKNIGPYGSSKHTDQNPLIIAFDQQDSHYSMR
;
A
#
# COMPACT_ATOMS: atom_id res chain seq x y z
N MET A 1 24.91 6.28 -0.41
CA MET A 1 23.87 5.38 -0.92
C MET A 1 24.40 3.96 -0.81
N THR A 2 23.86 3.15 0.11
CA THR A 2 24.44 1.84 0.50
C THR A 2 24.33 0.81 -0.62
N GLN A 3 25.31 -0.09 -0.69
CA GLN A 3 25.38 -1.25 -1.60
C GLN A 3 24.07 -2.06 -1.63
N PHE A 4 23.29 -2.03 -0.55
CA PHE A 4 21.95 -2.60 -0.43
C PHE A 4 20.97 -2.08 -1.49
N PHE A 5 20.78 -0.77 -1.63
CA PHE A 5 19.84 -0.21 -2.62
C PHE A 5 20.32 -0.44 -4.06
N LYS A 6 21.65 -0.48 -4.26
CA LYS A 6 22.24 -0.87 -5.54
C LYS A 6 21.91 -2.33 -5.87
N ASN A 7 22.15 -3.25 -4.95
CA ASN A 7 21.84 -4.68 -5.11
C ASN A 7 20.33 -4.92 -5.25
N LEU A 8 19.50 -4.18 -4.51
CA LEU A 8 18.04 -4.24 -4.63
C LEU A 8 17.60 -3.72 -6.02
N SER A 9 18.08 -2.56 -6.45
CA SER A 9 17.81 -2.04 -7.81
C SER A 9 18.31 -2.97 -8.90
N GLN A 10 19.41 -3.70 -8.68
CA GLN A 10 20.02 -4.59 -9.67
C GLN A 10 19.32 -5.95 -9.72
N HIS A 11 18.81 -6.46 -8.59
CA HIS A 11 18.01 -7.69 -8.51
C HIS A 11 16.55 -7.47 -8.93
N TYR A 12 16.07 -6.23 -8.83
CA TYR A 12 14.69 -5.81 -9.12
C TYR A 12 14.62 -4.79 -10.27
N ALA A 13 15.65 -4.71 -11.11
CA ALA A 13 15.85 -3.69 -12.15
C ALA A 13 14.65 -3.57 -13.11
N ASP A 14 13.93 -4.68 -13.31
CA ASP A 14 12.79 -4.77 -14.22
C ASP A 14 11.43 -4.67 -13.51
N THR A 15 11.39 -4.24 -12.24
CA THR A 15 10.19 -4.36 -11.39
C THR A 15 9.80 -3.08 -10.65
N ALA A 16 8.62 -3.13 -10.04
CA ALA A 16 8.01 -2.10 -9.20
C ALA A 16 8.95 -1.46 -8.15
N THR A 17 9.97 -2.19 -7.68
CA THR A 17 11.01 -1.66 -6.78
C THR A 17 11.85 -0.57 -7.44
N ALA A 18 12.18 -0.70 -8.73
CA ALA A 18 12.89 0.34 -9.47
C ALA A 18 12.05 1.62 -9.61
N TYR A 19 10.73 1.49 -9.72
CA TYR A 19 9.82 2.64 -9.70
C TYR A 19 9.76 3.32 -8.34
N ILE A 20 9.68 2.56 -7.24
CA ILE A 20 9.81 3.13 -5.89
C ILE A 20 11.15 3.85 -5.75
N ILE A 21 12.25 3.19 -6.12
CA ILE A 21 13.58 3.78 -6.04
C ILE A 21 13.69 5.04 -6.91
N GLN A 22 13.13 5.06 -8.12
CA GLN A 22 13.10 6.23 -9.00
C GLN A 22 12.28 7.38 -8.40
N GLN A 23 11.08 7.11 -7.89
CA GLN A 23 10.26 8.12 -7.19
C GLN A 23 10.96 8.65 -5.93
N LEU A 24 11.76 7.81 -5.27
CA LEU A 24 12.60 8.20 -4.13
C LEU A 24 13.87 8.96 -4.55
N GLN A 25 14.40 8.74 -5.76
CA GLN A 25 15.61 9.35 -6.31
C GLN A 25 15.37 10.68 -7.03
N ASP A 26 14.21 10.87 -7.67
CA ASP A 26 13.84 12.12 -8.36
C ASP A 26 13.68 13.32 -7.40
N ARG A 27 13.80 13.08 -6.08
CA ARG A 27 14.01 14.10 -5.06
C ARG A 27 15.38 13.85 -4.46
N ASP A 28 16.25 14.86 -4.47
CA ASP A 28 17.64 14.84 -3.97
C ASP A 28 17.75 14.64 -2.43
N HIS A 29 16.81 13.90 -1.84
CA HIS A 29 16.63 13.66 -0.42
C HIS A 29 17.13 12.26 -0.06
N GLN A 30 18.11 12.19 0.84
CA GLN A 30 18.41 10.96 1.56
C GLN A 30 17.31 10.74 2.60
N TRP A 31 16.54 9.67 2.42
CA TRP A 31 15.52 9.27 3.40
C TRP A 31 16.18 8.41 4.48
N VAL A 32 16.16 8.89 5.72
CA VAL A 32 16.49 8.07 6.90
C VAL A 32 15.24 7.32 7.30
N THR A 33 15.27 5.98 7.23
CA THR A 33 14.14 5.09 7.50
C THR A 33 14.57 3.95 8.43
N THR A 34 13.59 3.26 9.04
CA THR A 34 13.82 2.12 9.93
C THR A 34 13.89 0.80 9.15
N HIS A 35 14.55 -0.21 9.72
CA HIS A 35 14.57 -1.56 9.15
C HIS A 35 13.15 -2.15 9.04
N ALA A 36 12.27 -1.83 9.98
CA ALA A 36 10.88 -2.28 9.95
C ALA A 36 10.13 -1.73 8.73
N GLU A 37 10.34 -0.46 8.38
CA GLU A 37 9.71 0.14 7.19
C GLU A 37 10.26 -0.48 5.89
N VAL A 38 11.57 -0.73 5.82
CA VAL A 38 12.17 -1.46 4.68
C VAL A 38 11.56 -2.86 4.56
N ASN A 39 11.47 -3.60 5.67
CA ASN A 39 10.90 -4.94 5.69
C ASN A 39 9.42 -4.95 5.29
N LEU A 40 8.63 -3.96 5.72
CA LEU A 40 7.24 -3.81 5.32
C LEU A 40 7.11 -3.64 3.80
N ILE A 41 7.91 -2.76 3.21
CA ILE A 41 7.94 -2.54 1.76
C ILE A 41 8.28 -3.84 1.02
N LEU A 42 9.27 -4.60 1.51
CA LEU A 42 9.65 -5.88 0.93
C LEU A 42 8.54 -6.94 1.03
N VAL A 43 7.82 -7.00 2.16
CA VAL A 43 6.68 -7.89 2.35
C VAL A 43 5.54 -7.54 1.39
N LEU A 44 5.22 -6.24 1.22
CA LEU A 44 4.21 -5.79 0.26
C LEU A 44 4.58 -6.17 -1.18
N ILE A 45 5.82 -5.93 -1.60
CA ILE A 45 6.32 -6.31 -2.93
C ILE A 45 6.29 -7.83 -3.09
N GLY A 46 6.73 -8.57 -2.08
CA GLY A 46 6.73 -10.03 -2.06
C GLY A 46 5.32 -10.60 -2.23
N LYS A 47 4.35 -10.06 -1.50
CA LYS A 47 2.93 -10.43 -1.60
C LYS A 47 2.40 -10.23 -3.02
N LEU A 48 2.59 -9.03 -3.59
CA LEU A 48 2.15 -8.73 -4.96
C LEU A 48 2.84 -9.63 -6.00
N ARG A 49 4.11 -10.00 -5.80
CA ARG A 49 4.82 -10.88 -6.74
C ARG A 49 4.35 -12.32 -6.69
N THR A 50 4.06 -12.84 -5.50
CA THR A 50 3.54 -14.19 -5.29
C THR A 50 2.15 -14.33 -5.91
N ASP A 51 1.28 -13.36 -5.65
CA ASP A 51 -0.11 -13.40 -6.11
C ASP A 51 -0.24 -13.22 -7.64
N TYR A 52 0.73 -12.55 -8.30
CA TYR A 52 0.73 -12.31 -9.76
C TYR A 52 1.77 -13.11 -10.55
N ALA A 53 2.18 -14.29 -10.06
CA ALA A 53 3.05 -15.22 -10.78
C ALA A 53 4.32 -14.58 -11.40
N LYS A 54 4.87 -13.54 -10.76
CA LYS A 54 6.03 -12.75 -11.22
C LYS A 54 5.78 -11.87 -12.47
N ASN A 55 4.54 -11.55 -12.85
CA ASN A 55 4.26 -10.57 -13.90
C ASN A 55 4.68 -9.16 -13.45
N THR A 56 5.86 -8.74 -13.88
CA THR A 56 6.51 -7.51 -13.41
C THR A 56 5.75 -6.24 -13.77
N ILE A 57 5.08 -6.23 -14.94
CA ILE A 57 4.26 -5.10 -15.40
C ILE A 57 3.05 -4.92 -14.49
N PHE A 58 2.36 -6.01 -14.19
CA PHE A 58 1.16 -5.96 -13.35
C PHE A 58 1.49 -5.65 -11.90
N THR A 59 2.54 -6.27 -11.33
CA THR A 59 3.06 -5.92 -10.00
C THR A 59 3.42 -4.44 -9.91
N LYS A 60 4.05 -3.87 -10.96
CA LYS A 60 4.37 -2.44 -11.00
C LYS A 60 3.12 -1.57 -11.00
N ALA A 61 2.13 -1.88 -11.83
CA ALA A 61 0.89 -1.12 -11.91
C ALA A 61 0.13 -1.11 -10.56
N ILE A 62 0.04 -2.25 -9.88
CA ILE A 62 -0.60 -2.30 -8.56
C ILE A 62 0.19 -1.52 -7.52
N LEU A 63 1.52 -1.68 -7.50
CA LEU A 63 2.34 -0.98 -6.52
C LEU A 63 2.23 0.53 -6.72
N GLU A 64 2.17 0.99 -7.96
CA GLU A 64 1.92 2.39 -8.28
C GLU A 64 0.55 2.85 -7.75
N GLU A 65 -0.52 2.09 -7.97
CA GLU A 65 -1.84 2.42 -7.40
C GLU A 65 -1.85 2.41 -5.87
N MET A 66 -1.15 1.47 -5.24
CA MET A 66 -0.98 1.39 -3.78
C MET A 66 -0.28 2.64 -3.24
N LEU A 67 0.81 3.08 -3.87
CA LEU A 67 1.57 4.29 -3.50
C LEU A 67 0.79 5.60 -3.74
N LYS A 68 -0.15 5.58 -4.68
CA LYS A 68 -1.12 6.66 -4.94
C LYS A 68 -2.32 6.63 -3.97
N GLY A 69 -2.36 5.69 -3.04
CA GLY A 69 -3.39 5.59 -2.00
C GLY A 69 -4.61 4.77 -2.41
N GLY A 70 -4.47 3.90 -3.42
CA GLY A 70 -5.52 2.98 -3.81
C GLY A 70 -5.92 2.08 -2.64
N HIS A 71 -7.22 1.89 -2.46
CA HIS A 71 -7.77 0.89 -1.54
C HIS A 71 -7.63 -0.49 -2.18
N ILE A 72 -6.69 -1.28 -1.70
CA ILE A 72 -6.35 -2.60 -2.24
C ILE A 72 -7.00 -3.67 -1.37
N GLN A 73 -7.63 -4.68 -1.98
CA GLN A 73 -8.18 -5.83 -1.26
C GLN A 73 -7.63 -7.14 -1.80
N PHE A 74 -7.09 -7.97 -0.92
CA PHE A 74 -6.60 -9.31 -1.23
C PHE A 74 -7.67 -10.33 -0.88
N GLU A 75 -8.03 -11.18 -1.82
CA GLU A 75 -8.97 -12.27 -1.61
C GLU A 75 -8.27 -13.47 -0.98
N ASP A 76 -7.95 -13.35 0.30
CA ASP A 76 -7.03 -14.23 1.03
C ASP A 76 -7.59 -14.69 2.39
N ASP A 77 -8.90 -14.53 2.63
CA ASP A 77 -9.56 -14.81 3.90
C ASP A 77 -8.94 -14.10 5.13
N GLY A 78 -8.24 -12.98 4.90
CA GLY A 78 -7.54 -12.22 5.94
C GLY A 78 -6.15 -12.77 6.29
N ALA A 79 -5.59 -13.69 5.50
CA ALA A 79 -4.29 -14.30 5.78
C ALA A 79 -3.14 -13.27 5.78
N PHE A 80 -3.12 -12.34 4.83
CA PHE A 80 -2.08 -11.32 4.75
C PHE A 80 -2.15 -10.32 5.92
N TYR A 81 -3.37 -10.00 6.37
CA TYR A 81 -3.55 -9.21 7.58
C TYR A 81 -2.90 -9.89 8.80
N GLU A 82 -3.11 -11.18 9.00
CA GLU A 82 -2.49 -11.93 10.12
C GLU A 82 -0.96 -12.01 9.99
N GLU A 83 -0.45 -12.16 8.76
CA GLU A 83 0.99 -12.11 8.49
C GLU A 83 1.60 -10.76 8.90
N LEU A 84 0.95 -9.65 8.52
CA LEU A 84 1.40 -8.30 8.89
C LEU A 84 1.37 -8.09 10.41
N LEU A 85 0.32 -8.59 11.09
CA LEU A 85 0.26 -8.52 12.56
C LEU A 85 1.41 -9.28 13.22
N LEU A 86 1.70 -10.48 12.74
CA LEU A 86 2.76 -11.32 13.31
C LEU A 86 4.14 -10.68 13.11
N ASN A 87 4.41 -10.18 11.92
CA ASN A 87 5.73 -9.66 11.54
C ASN A 87 6.02 -8.26 12.06
N PHE A 88 4.98 -7.43 12.29
CA PHE A 88 5.15 -6.01 12.60
C PHE A 88 4.50 -5.56 13.91
N LYS A 89 4.04 -6.49 14.77
CA LYS A 89 3.30 -6.20 16.02
C LYS A 89 3.81 -4.99 16.82
N GLU A 90 5.13 -4.89 17.01
CA GLU A 90 5.77 -3.82 17.81
C GLU A 90 5.76 -2.44 17.14
N HIS A 91 5.49 -2.40 15.84
CA HIS A 91 5.46 -1.19 15.02
C HIS A 91 4.03 -0.78 14.61
N LEU A 92 3.04 -1.61 14.93
CA LEU A 92 1.65 -1.34 14.61
C LEU A 92 0.95 -0.58 15.73
N GLN A 93 0.10 0.36 15.33
CA GLN A 93 -0.75 1.12 16.22
C GLN A 93 -2.21 0.80 15.92
N THR A 94 -3.03 0.68 16.96
CA THR A 94 -4.47 0.51 16.76
C THR A 94 -5.06 1.76 16.10
N ARG A 95 -5.98 1.55 15.16
CA ARG A 95 -6.69 2.63 14.48
C ARG A 95 -8.18 2.38 14.41
N SER A 96 -8.90 3.47 14.25
CA SER A 96 -10.26 3.48 13.74
C SER A 96 -10.26 4.45 12.57
N SER A 97 -10.43 3.93 11.36
CA SER A 97 -10.60 4.72 10.14
C SER A 97 -12.03 4.58 9.61
N SER A 98 -12.37 5.33 8.56
CA SER A 98 -13.67 5.23 7.90
C SER A 98 -13.88 3.91 7.14
N HIS A 99 -12.82 3.13 6.93
CA HIS A 99 -12.86 1.86 6.21
C HIS A 99 -13.63 0.80 7.01
N GLN A 100 -14.54 0.07 6.37
CA GLN A 100 -15.27 -1.00 7.05
C GLN A 100 -14.36 -2.21 7.30
N SER A 101 -14.26 -2.63 8.57
CA SER A 101 -13.48 -3.80 8.97
C SER A 101 -14.24 -4.66 9.97
N CYS A 102 -14.20 -5.98 9.80
CA CYS A 102 -14.72 -6.96 10.76
C CYS A 102 -13.67 -7.40 11.80
N LYS A 103 -12.41 -6.94 11.66
CA LYS A 103 -11.34 -7.08 12.65
C LYS A 103 -10.82 -5.71 13.08
N GLN A 104 -10.05 -5.67 14.18
CA GLN A 104 -9.35 -4.47 14.63
C GLN A 104 -8.51 -3.89 13.48
N GLN A 105 -8.55 -2.59 13.27
CA GLN A 105 -7.72 -1.94 12.26
C GLN A 105 -6.39 -1.54 12.88
N TYR A 106 -5.35 -1.58 12.07
CA TYR A 106 -4.00 -1.18 12.46
C TYR A 106 -3.40 -0.22 11.46
N SER A 107 -2.47 0.60 11.93
CA SER A 107 -1.61 1.41 11.08
C SER A 107 -0.15 1.12 11.32
N PHE A 108 0.63 1.19 10.25
CA PHE A 108 2.08 1.34 10.29
C PHE A 108 2.44 2.74 9.78
N SER A 109 3.36 3.42 10.45
CA SER A 109 3.83 4.74 9.98
C SER A 109 5.33 4.77 9.80
N GLY A 110 5.77 5.44 8.74
CA GLY A 110 7.19 5.65 8.49
C GLY A 110 7.48 6.79 7.52
N PRO A 111 8.72 7.29 7.47
CA PRO A 111 9.14 8.37 6.58
C PRO A 111 8.78 8.18 5.10
N VAL A 112 8.82 6.93 4.61
CA VAL A 112 8.63 6.55 3.19
C VAL A 112 7.16 6.18 2.90
N VAL A 113 6.57 5.27 3.67
CA VAL A 113 5.19 4.80 3.46
C VAL A 113 4.15 5.80 3.97
N LYS A 114 4.57 6.79 4.76
CA LYS A 114 3.73 7.74 5.50
C LYS A 114 2.83 7.02 6.49
N GLU A 115 1.59 6.74 6.12
CA GLU A 115 0.66 5.93 6.91
C GLU A 115 0.15 4.80 6.02
N LEU A 116 0.38 3.54 6.43
CA LEU A 116 -0.33 2.39 5.89
C LEU A 116 -1.44 2.02 6.86
N LEU A 117 -2.67 1.97 6.37
CA LEU A 117 -3.84 1.43 7.07
C LEU A 117 -4.11 0.01 6.61
N MET A 118 -4.55 -0.84 7.53
CA MET A 118 -4.96 -2.21 7.21
C MET A 118 -6.13 -2.69 8.07
N GLY A 119 -6.87 -3.65 7.53
CA GLY A 119 -7.92 -4.37 8.23
C GLY A 119 -8.43 -5.57 7.43
N VAL A 120 -9.57 -6.11 7.86
CA VAL A 120 -10.23 -7.23 7.17
C VAL A 120 -11.65 -6.83 6.84
N SER A 121 -12.00 -6.84 5.55
CA SER A 121 -13.38 -6.64 5.11
C SER A 121 -14.11 -7.97 5.12
N ASN A 122 -15.43 -7.96 5.29
CA ASN A 122 -16.29 -9.11 5.07
C ASN A 122 -17.48 -8.66 4.22
N LYS A 123 -17.36 -8.84 2.90
CA LYS A 123 -18.43 -8.50 1.95
C LYS A 123 -19.01 -9.82 1.42
N ASN A 124 -20.32 -9.99 1.57
CA ASN A 124 -21.05 -11.18 1.10
C ASN A 124 -20.47 -12.53 1.59
N GLY A 125 -19.96 -12.56 2.83
CA GLY A 125 -19.35 -13.75 3.42
C GLY A 125 -17.90 -14.02 2.98
N ARG A 126 -17.35 -13.21 2.08
CA ARG A 126 -15.94 -13.29 1.65
C ARG A 126 -15.10 -12.31 2.47
N LYS A 127 -14.12 -12.85 3.19
CA LYS A 127 -13.14 -12.02 3.90
C LYS A 127 -11.97 -11.65 3.00
N THR A 128 -11.56 -10.41 3.08
CA THR A 128 -10.41 -9.88 2.34
C THR A 128 -9.53 -9.07 3.27
N THR A 129 -8.21 -9.25 3.20
CA THR A 129 -7.29 -8.25 3.74
C THR A 129 -7.40 -6.99 2.91
N TRP A 130 -7.61 -5.83 3.53
CA TRP A 130 -7.49 -4.55 2.83
C TRP A 130 -6.34 -3.72 3.35
N ILE A 131 -5.70 -2.97 2.46
CA ILE A 131 -4.66 -1.99 2.79
C ILE A 131 -4.86 -0.71 1.99
N GLN A 132 -4.44 0.42 2.58
CA GLN A 132 -4.42 1.71 1.91
C GLN A 132 -3.29 2.56 2.47
N LEU A 133 -2.53 3.24 1.60
CA LEU A 133 -1.58 4.26 2.05
C LEU A 133 -2.22 5.64 2.04
N GLU A 134 -1.98 6.42 3.09
CA GLU A 134 -2.42 7.80 3.20
C GLU A 134 -1.22 8.73 3.25
N LYS A 135 -1.34 9.86 2.57
CA LYS A 135 -0.27 10.86 2.50
C LYS A 135 0.06 11.47 3.87
N ASN A 136 -0.98 11.78 4.64
CA ASN A 136 -0.86 12.45 5.93
C ASN A 136 -1.58 11.62 7.00
N ASN A 137 -0.88 11.38 8.11
CA ASN A 137 -1.45 10.75 9.29
C ASN A 137 -2.17 11.82 10.16
N THR A 138 -2.77 11.39 11.27
CA THR A 138 -3.48 12.30 12.20
C THR A 138 -2.73 12.49 13.52
N LYS A 139 -1.41 12.27 13.56
CA LYS A 139 -0.63 12.22 14.81
C LYS A 139 -0.24 13.60 15.32
N THR A 140 0.00 14.56 14.43
CA THR A 140 0.28 15.95 14.79
C THR A 140 -0.84 16.87 14.33
N ILE A 141 -0.96 18.06 14.94
CA ILE A 141 -1.97 19.06 14.54
C ILE A 141 -1.75 19.48 13.08
N ILE A 142 -0.50 19.63 12.65
CA ILE A 142 -0.16 19.98 11.26
C ILE A 142 -0.60 18.86 10.33
N ASP A 143 -0.24 17.62 10.64
CA ASP A 143 -0.63 16.47 9.80
C ASP A 143 -2.14 16.29 9.77
N PHE A 144 -2.84 16.57 10.88
CA PHE A 144 -4.31 16.56 10.93
C PHE A 144 -4.95 17.63 10.03
N ILE A 145 -4.42 18.85 10.00
CA ILE A 145 -4.89 19.90 9.09
C ILE A 145 -4.66 19.48 7.64
N LEU A 146 -3.49 18.93 7.32
CA LEU A 146 -3.18 18.41 6.00
C LEU A 146 -4.10 17.24 5.61
N HIS A 147 -4.42 16.36 6.55
CA HIS A 147 -5.37 15.27 6.37
C HIS A 147 -6.79 15.78 6.07
N ILE A 148 -7.23 16.88 6.70
CA ILE A 148 -8.49 17.55 6.35
C ILE A 148 -8.45 18.08 4.91
N ILE A 149 -7.33 18.68 4.49
CA ILE A 149 -7.18 19.15 3.10
C ILE A 149 -7.26 17.98 2.11
N ASP A 150 -6.59 16.86 2.41
CA ASP A 150 -6.67 15.64 1.59
C ASP A 150 -8.12 15.11 1.53
N TYR A 151 -8.87 15.14 2.64
CA TYR A 151 -10.29 14.77 2.67
C TYR A 151 -11.16 15.69 1.80
N LEU A 152 -10.92 17.00 1.82
CA LEU A 152 -11.61 17.94 0.94
C LEU A 152 -11.29 17.66 -0.54
N GLN A 153 -10.03 17.35 -0.86
CA GLN A 153 -9.63 16.95 -2.21
C GLN A 153 -10.32 15.65 -2.64
N TYR A 154 -10.39 14.65 -1.76
CA TYR A 154 -11.15 13.43 -2.01
C TYR A 154 -12.62 13.73 -2.30
N LYS A 155 -13.28 14.60 -1.51
CA LYS A 155 -14.68 14.97 -1.73
C LYS A 155 -14.93 15.65 -3.07
N LEU A 156 -13.96 16.44 -3.56
CA LEU A 156 -14.06 17.11 -4.85
C LEU A 156 -13.74 16.20 -6.05
N THR A 157 -12.76 15.31 -5.89
CA THR A 157 -12.20 14.52 -7.01
C THR A 157 -12.71 13.08 -7.07
N GLY A 158 -13.22 12.55 -5.97
CA GLY A 158 -13.54 11.13 -5.79
C GLY A 158 -12.32 10.21 -5.77
N LYS A 159 -11.11 10.75 -5.57
CA LYS A 159 -9.85 9.98 -5.60
C LYS A 159 -9.17 9.98 -4.24
N ASN A 160 -8.68 8.82 -3.81
CA ASN A 160 -7.85 8.71 -2.63
C ASN A 160 -6.51 9.41 -2.83
N ILE A 161 -5.95 9.98 -1.75
CA ILE A 161 -4.70 10.73 -1.77
C ILE A 161 -3.63 9.96 -0.99
N GLY A 162 -2.73 9.30 -1.72
CA GLY A 162 -1.59 8.60 -1.16
C GLY A 162 -0.32 9.44 -1.12
N PRO A 163 0.76 8.87 -0.56
CA PRO A 163 2.04 9.56 -0.42
C PRO A 163 2.63 10.08 -1.73
N TYR A 164 2.38 9.38 -2.85
CA TYR A 164 3.01 9.64 -4.14
C TYR A 164 2.00 9.93 -5.26
N GLY A 165 0.77 10.34 -4.93
CA GLY A 165 -0.22 10.76 -5.91
C GLY A 165 -1.65 10.50 -5.48
N SER A 166 -2.55 10.33 -6.45
CA SER A 166 -3.97 10.05 -6.19
C SER A 166 -4.44 8.82 -6.97
N SER A 167 -5.26 7.98 -6.35
CA SER A 167 -5.84 6.78 -6.97
C SER A 167 -7.35 6.88 -7.09
N LYS A 168 -7.90 6.31 -8.16
CA LYS A 168 -9.35 6.13 -8.36
C LYS A 168 -9.93 4.94 -7.58
N HIS A 169 -9.08 4.14 -6.95
CA HIS A 169 -9.49 2.95 -6.22
C HIS A 169 -9.80 3.32 -4.77
N THR A 170 -11.09 3.35 -4.44
CA THR A 170 -11.64 3.76 -3.15
C THR A 170 -12.38 2.58 -2.50
N ASP A 171 -12.94 2.74 -1.30
CA ASP A 171 -13.69 1.67 -0.60
C ASP A 171 -14.91 1.18 -1.39
N GLN A 172 -15.47 2.08 -2.20
CA GLN A 172 -16.60 1.82 -3.09
C GLN A 172 -16.16 1.18 -4.41
N ASN A 173 -14.90 1.38 -4.82
CA ASN A 173 -14.31 0.84 -6.03
C ASN A 173 -12.88 0.30 -5.77
N PRO A 174 -12.73 -0.73 -4.92
CA PRO A 174 -11.42 -1.21 -4.51
C PRO A 174 -10.70 -1.92 -5.67
N LEU A 175 -9.36 -1.92 -5.64
CA LEU A 175 -8.57 -2.78 -6.51
C LEU A 175 -8.49 -4.18 -5.88
N ILE A 176 -9.22 -5.13 -6.46
CA ILE A 176 -9.30 -6.51 -5.96
C ILE A 176 -8.16 -7.35 -6.54
N ILE A 177 -7.46 -8.07 -5.67
CA ILE A 177 -6.40 -9.02 -5.98
C ILE A 177 -6.91 -10.42 -5.62
N ALA A 178 -7.23 -11.21 -6.64
CA ALA A 178 -7.73 -12.57 -6.50
C ALA A 178 -6.61 -13.59 -6.74
N PHE A 179 -6.56 -14.64 -5.92
CA PHE A 179 -5.73 -15.83 -6.12
C PHE A 179 -6.25 -16.69 -7.28
N ASP A 180 -6.34 -16.15 -8.50
CA ASP A 180 -6.52 -16.95 -9.71
C ASP A 180 -6.33 -16.18 -11.04
N GLN A 181 -5.53 -15.11 -11.07
CA GLN A 181 -5.20 -14.49 -12.37
C GLN A 181 -4.10 -15.27 -13.10
N GLN A 182 -4.31 -16.57 -13.26
CA GLN A 182 -3.82 -17.35 -14.39
C GLN A 182 -4.94 -17.28 -15.45
N ASP A 183 -4.64 -16.72 -16.63
CA ASP A 183 -5.45 -16.90 -17.85
C ASP A 183 -6.79 -16.16 -18.00
N SER A 184 -6.85 -14.84 -17.79
CA SER A 184 -7.83 -14.05 -18.57
C SER A 184 -7.29 -12.71 -19.03
N HIS A 185 -7.38 -12.52 -20.35
CA HIS A 185 -7.14 -11.29 -21.08
C HIS A 185 -7.75 -10.07 -20.37
N TYR A 186 -6.92 -9.24 -19.74
CA TYR A 186 -7.24 -7.84 -19.53
C TYR A 186 -7.13 -7.13 -20.89
N SER A 187 -8.22 -7.13 -21.65
CA SER A 187 -8.42 -6.21 -22.75
C SER A 187 -8.58 -4.82 -22.13
N MET A 188 -7.55 -3.97 -22.26
CA MET A 188 -7.74 -2.54 -22.09
C MET A 188 -8.71 -2.07 -23.19
N ARG A 189 -9.91 -1.66 -22.77
CA ARG A 189 -10.72 -0.66 -23.46
C ARG A 189 -10.83 0.54 -22.54
#